data_AF-A0A4S8QNQ1-F1
#
_entry.id   AF-A0A4S8QNQ1-F1
#
_cell.length_a   1.000
_cell.length_b   1.000
_cell.length_c   1.000
_cell.angle_alpha   90.00
_cell.angle_beta   90.00
_cell.angle_gamma   90.00
#
_symmetry.space_group_name_H-M   'P 1'
#
loop_
_entity.id
_entity.type
_entity.pdbx_description
1 polymer ?
#
loop_
_entity_poly.entity_id
_entity_poly.type
_entity_poly.pdbx_seq_one_letter_code
_entity_poly.pdbx_strand_id
1 'polypeptide(L)'
;MGKLTEEEKASRALARRRKEALYFEDLRRQDQQKRRGWEENGTFLSWEEYEAGKPCRGCGLPLKDGLGELPFPAYRTEEQHAEFAAAEAEFQSRHPDCESRGWDAPGARTLHCHKCGPPVPMSPLSPETRQRVVEILSTALKRDPSELDSWELTLTCDHTIERSADPSYSFSSCSVEPCDECQEYRGVVTAIRLPPDSARHRRETQRLTSEIEIARADLERVQKRAAAAGRKLARLENELLELGPEPCDSSR
;
A
#
# COMPACT_ATOMS: atom_id res chain seq x y z
N MET A 1 16.22 7.66 39.74
CA MET A 1 16.24 8.23 38.38
C MET A 1 15.01 9.11 38.22
N GLY A 2 15.19 10.42 37.97
CA GLY A 2 14.07 11.35 37.81
C GLY A 2 13.25 11.02 36.55
N LYS A 3 11.93 11.12 36.63
CA LYS A 3 11.06 10.99 35.44
C LYS A 3 11.32 12.19 34.53
N LEU A 4 11.60 11.93 33.25
CA LEU A 4 11.72 12.98 32.24
C LEU A 4 10.44 13.80 32.17
N THR A 5 10.61 15.11 31.97
CA THR A 5 9.52 16.03 31.67
C THR A 5 8.90 15.71 30.30
N GLU A 6 7.67 16.16 30.05
CA GLU A 6 7.03 15.96 28.74
C GLU A 6 7.78 16.67 27.60
N GLU A 7 8.39 17.82 27.89
CA GLU A 7 9.21 18.57 26.93
C GLU A 7 10.48 17.78 26.55
N GLU A 8 11.18 17.20 27.52
CA GLU A 8 12.34 16.34 27.25
C GLU A 8 11.96 15.08 26.47
N LYS A 9 10.80 14.48 26.76
CA LYS A 9 10.28 13.33 26.00
C LYS A 9 9.98 13.72 24.55
N ALA A 10 9.32 14.86 24.34
CA ALA A 10 9.00 15.37 23.01
C ALA A 10 10.27 15.67 22.20
N SER A 11 11.25 16.33 22.82
CA SER A 11 12.56 16.61 22.20
C SER A 11 13.29 15.33 21.79
N ARG A 12 13.34 14.33 22.68
CA ARG A 12 13.92 13.01 22.35
C ARG A 12 13.17 12.29 21.23
N ALA A 13 11.85 12.39 21.19
CA ALA A 13 11.05 11.79 20.12
C ALA A 13 11.35 12.47 18.77
N LEU A 14 11.43 13.80 18.73
CA LEU A 14 11.78 14.57 17.54
C LEU A 14 13.19 14.23 17.05
N ALA A 15 14.18 14.14 17.95
CA ALA A 15 15.54 13.77 17.60
C ALA A 15 15.62 12.36 16.97
N ARG A 16 14.84 11.40 17.48
CA ARG A 16 14.74 10.05 16.87
C ARG A 16 14.13 10.10 15.48
N ARG A 17 13.03 10.82 15.29
CA ARG A 17 12.40 11.01 13.97
C ARG A 17 13.36 11.66 12.98
N ARG A 18 14.09 12.70 13.39
CA ARG A 18 15.08 13.36 12.53
C ARG A 18 16.23 12.44 12.15
N LYS A 19 16.72 11.62 13.08
CA LYS A 19 17.76 10.62 12.79
C LYS A 19 17.27 9.58 11.78
N GLU A 20 16.04 9.10 11.93
CA GLU A 20 15.42 8.17 10.99
C GLU A 20 15.23 8.81 9.61
N ALA A 21 14.68 10.02 9.56
CA ALA A 21 14.50 10.77 8.31
C ALA A 21 15.81 10.98 7.54
N LEU A 22 16.90 11.31 8.25
CA LEU A 22 18.24 11.42 7.64
C LEU A 22 18.77 10.09 7.09
N TYR A 23 18.50 8.98 7.78
CA TYR A 23 18.87 7.65 7.29
C TYR A 23 18.15 7.32 5.97
N PHE A 24 16.84 7.56 5.88
CA PHE A 24 16.09 7.32 4.65
C PHE A 24 16.44 8.30 3.51
N GLU A 25 16.76 9.55 3.84
CA GLU A 25 17.31 10.50 2.88
C GLU A 25 18.60 9.97 2.26
N ASP A 26 19.52 9.43 3.06
CA ASP A 26 20.77 8.88 2.55
C ASP A 26 20.54 7.62 1.71
N LEU A 27 19.64 6.72 2.12
CA LEU A 27 19.24 5.57 1.30
C LEU A 27 18.68 6.01 -0.06
N ARG A 28 17.83 7.05 -0.08
CA ARG A 28 17.27 7.61 -1.32
C ARG A 28 18.37 8.18 -2.20
N ARG A 29 19.33 8.91 -1.62
CA ARG A 29 20.48 9.47 -2.33
C ARG A 29 21.35 8.37 -2.94
N GLN A 30 21.66 7.32 -2.19
CA GLN A 30 22.42 6.16 -2.68
C GLN A 30 21.69 5.47 -3.85
N ASP A 31 20.37 5.28 -3.77
CA ASP A 31 19.60 4.70 -4.88
C ASP A 31 19.63 5.57 -6.13
N GLN A 32 19.51 6.90 -5.99
CA GLN A 32 19.62 7.84 -7.11
C GLN A 32 20.99 7.83 -7.76
N GLN A 33 22.06 7.85 -6.96
CA GLN A 33 23.44 7.78 -7.47
C GLN A 33 23.68 6.48 -8.22
N LYS A 34 23.23 5.35 -7.67
CA LYS A 34 23.30 4.04 -8.32
C LYS A 34 22.55 4.02 -9.65
N ARG A 35 21.31 4.51 -9.69
CA ARG A 35 20.51 4.60 -10.92
C ARG A 35 21.18 5.46 -11.98
N ARG A 36 21.69 6.63 -11.60
CA ARG A 36 22.47 7.49 -12.50
C ARG A 36 23.72 6.76 -13.02
N GLY A 37 24.43 6.05 -12.15
CA GLY A 37 25.57 5.24 -12.55
C GLY A 37 25.20 4.15 -13.57
N TRP A 38 24.03 3.53 -13.45
CA TRP A 38 23.55 2.59 -14.47
C TRP A 38 23.21 3.25 -15.80
N GLU A 39 22.64 4.46 -15.78
CA GLU A 39 22.35 5.23 -16.99
C GLU A 39 23.64 5.65 -17.70
N GLU A 40 24.58 6.25 -16.96
CA GLU A 40 25.88 6.73 -17.49
C GLU A 40 26.73 5.59 -18.06
N ASN A 41 26.73 4.42 -17.41
CA ASN A 41 27.48 3.25 -17.86
C ASN A 41 26.73 2.41 -18.90
N GLY A 42 25.52 2.81 -19.32
CA GLY A 42 24.69 2.05 -20.26
C GLY A 42 24.38 0.64 -19.75
N THR A 43 24.17 0.46 -18.45
CA THR A 43 23.93 -0.86 -17.84
C THR A 43 22.52 -1.39 -18.17
N PHE A 44 21.57 -0.52 -18.49
CA PHE A 44 20.24 -0.92 -18.94
C PHE A 44 20.31 -1.64 -20.29
N LEU A 45 19.60 -2.76 -20.39
CA LEU A 45 19.32 -3.41 -21.66
C LEU A 45 18.08 -2.80 -22.29
N SER A 46 18.06 -2.72 -23.63
CA SER A 46 16.80 -2.52 -24.34
C SER A 46 15.93 -3.78 -24.27
N TRP A 47 14.64 -3.66 -24.60
CA TRP A 47 13.77 -4.82 -24.68
C TRP A 47 14.25 -5.84 -25.72
N GLU A 48 14.71 -5.37 -26.89
CA GLU A 48 15.25 -6.22 -27.95
C GLU A 48 16.50 -6.97 -27.50
N GLU A 49 17.36 -6.32 -26.70
CA GLU A 49 18.54 -6.95 -26.14
C GLU A 49 18.22 -8.00 -25.09
N TYR A 50 17.21 -7.72 -24.25
CA TYR A 50 16.68 -8.67 -23.30
C TYR A 50 16.05 -9.89 -24.01
N GLU A 51 15.23 -9.67 -25.03
CA GLU A 51 14.64 -10.74 -25.85
C GLU A 51 15.70 -11.56 -26.60
N ALA A 52 16.77 -10.92 -27.06
CA ALA A 52 17.91 -11.60 -27.67
C ALA A 52 18.76 -12.40 -26.66
N GLY A 53 18.41 -12.40 -25.37
CA GLY A 53 19.11 -13.14 -24.33
C GLY A 53 20.46 -12.56 -23.94
N LYS A 54 20.70 -11.26 -24.17
CA LYS A 54 21.94 -10.62 -23.72
C LYS A 54 22.05 -10.73 -22.19
N PRO A 55 23.25 -11.03 -21.64
CA PRO A 55 23.44 -11.09 -20.21
C PRO A 55 23.25 -9.73 -19.55
N CYS A 56 22.92 -9.73 -18.26
CA CYS A 56 22.89 -8.53 -17.44
C CYS A 56 24.24 -7.83 -17.50
N ARG A 57 24.28 -6.57 -17.92
CA ARG A 57 25.53 -5.78 -17.99
C ARG A 57 26.12 -5.46 -16.62
N GLY A 58 25.32 -5.56 -15.56
CA GLY A 58 25.78 -5.31 -14.19
C GLY A 58 26.56 -6.49 -13.57
N CYS A 59 26.12 -7.73 -13.82
CA CYS A 59 26.69 -8.91 -13.16
C CYS A 59 27.20 -9.99 -14.13
N GLY A 60 26.97 -9.83 -15.44
CA GLY A 60 27.37 -10.78 -16.48
C GLY A 60 26.53 -12.04 -16.58
N LEU A 61 25.57 -12.25 -15.68
CA LEU A 61 24.72 -13.45 -15.68
C LEU A 61 23.59 -13.34 -16.71
N PRO A 62 23.10 -14.48 -17.26
CA PRO A 62 21.95 -14.49 -18.14
C PRO A 62 20.70 -13.97 -17.41
N LEU A 63 19.96 -13.07 -18.06
CA LEU A 63 18.61 -12.68 -17.61
C LEU A 63 17.53 -13.62 -18.16
N LYS A 64 17.83 -14.34 -19.24
CA LYS A 64 17.03 -15.44 -19.77
C LYS A 64 17.94 -16.65 -19.91
N ASP A 65 17.75 -17.65 -19.06
CA ASP A 65 18.50 -18.91 -19.11
C ASP A 65 17.71 -20.03 -19.82
N GLY A 66 16.44 -19.79 -20.15
CA GLY A 66 15.58 -20.74 -20.87
C GLY A 66 15.13 -21.93 -20.01
N LEU A 67 15.42 -21.92 -18.71
CA LEU A 67 15.04 -22.99 -17.79
C LEU A 67 13.59 -22.83 -17.29
N GLY A 68 12.97 -21.68 -17.55
CA GLY A 68 11.62 -21.36 -17.11
C GLY A 68 11.55 -21.06 -15.62
N GLU A 69 10.40 -20.58 -15.16
CA GLU A 69 10.22 -20.19 -13.76
C GLU A 69 10.03 -21.41 -12.85
N LEU A 70 10.57 -21.33 -11.63
CA LEU A 70 10.23 -22.29 -10.60
C LEU A 70 8.82 -22.00 -10.06
N PRO A 71 8.03 -23.04 -9.75
CA PRO A 71 6.74 -22.87 -9.08
C PRO A 71 6.89 -22.11 -7.74
N PHE A 72 5.77 -21.60 -7.23
CA PHE A 72 5.74 -21.04 -5.88
C PHE A 72 6.28 -22.07 -4.86
N PRO A 73 7.05 -21.65 -3.82
CA PRO A 73 7.78 -22.58 -2.96
C PRO A 73 6.98 -23.75 -2.38
N ALA A 74 5.69 -23.56 -2.09
CA ALA A 74 4.82 -24.61 -1.56
C ALA A 74 4.49 -25.75 -2.56
N TYR A 75 4.72 -25.54 -3.85
CA TYR A 75 4.43 -26.50 -4.93
C TYR A 75 5.70 -27.02 -5.63
N ARG A 76 6.88 -26.74 -5.09
CA ARG A 76 8.13 -27.23 -5.66
C ARG A 76 8.36 -28.69 -5.32
N THR A 77 8.93 -29.44 -6.26
CA THR A 77 9.46 -30.78 -5.96
C THR A 77 10.75 -30.67 -5.15
N GLU A 78 11.22 -31.78 -4.59
CA GLU A 78 12.48 -31.81 -3.85
C GLU A 78 13.67 -31.43 -4.74
N GLU A 79 13.66 -31.86 -6.00
CA GLU A 79 14.68 -31.49 -6.99
C GLU A 79 14.67 -29.98 -7.27
N GLN A 80 13.49 -29.37 -7.39
CA GLN A 80 13.34 -27.92 -7.60
C GLN A 80 13.76 -27.11 -6.37
N HIS A 81 13.56 -27.65 -5.17
CA HIS A 81 14.09 -27.06 -3.94
C HIS A 81 15.62 -27.12 -3.92
N ALA A 82 16.22 -28.25 -4.29
CA ALA A 82 17.67 -28.40 -4.37
C ALA A 82 18.28 -27.45 -5.43
N GLU A 83 17.63 -27.28 -6.58
CA GLU A 83 18.04 -26.34 -7.61
C GLU A 83 18.01 -24.89 -7.13
N PHE A 84 16.93 -24.47 -6.46
CA PHE A 84 16.86 -23.13 -5.88
C PHE A 84 17.94 -22.90 -4.81
N ALA A 85 18.19 -23.89 -3.95
CA ALA A 85 19.22 -23.81 -2.93
C ALA A 85 20.62 -23.69 -3.54
N ALA A 86 20.89 -24.38 -4.65
CA ALA A 86 22.15 -24.25 -5.39
C ALA A 86 22.32 -22.84 -5.99
N ALA A 87 21.27 -22.29 -6.60
CA ALA A 87 21.28 -20.92 -7.13
C ALA A 87 21.48 -19.88 -6.01
N GLU A 88 20.85 -20.08 -4.84
CA GLU A 88 21.02 -19.22 -3.67
C GLU A 88 22.45 -19.31 -3.09
N ALA A 89 23.04 -20.50 -3.05
CA ALA A 89 24.43 -20.69 -2.63
C ALA A 89 25.41 -20.02 -3.61
N GLU A 90 25.17 -20.11 -4.92
CA GLU A 90 25.96 -19.40 -5.93
C GLU A 90 25.83 -17.89 -5.74
N PHE A 91 24.61 -17.38 -5.58
CA PHE A 91 24.37 -15.97 -5.31
C PHE A 91 25.13 -15.50 -4.06
N GLN A 92 25.02 -16.22 -2.95
CA GLN A 92 25.74 -15.91 -1.71
C GLN A 92 27.26 -15.94 -1.89
N SER A 93 27.79 -16.88 -2.69
CA SER A 93 29.23 -16.97 -2.97
C SER A 93 29.76 -15.75 -3.72
N ARG A 94 28.96 -15.17 -4.63
CA ARG A 94 29.30 -13.95 -5.38
C ARG A 94 29.04 -12.68 -4.58
N HIS A 95 28.25 -12.77 -3.52
CA HIS A 95 27.77 -11.65 -2.73
C HIS A 95 27.88 -11.91 -1.22
N PRO A 96 29.07 -12.25 -0.68
CA PRO A 96 29.23 -12.71 0.70
C PRO A 96 28.80 -11.66 1.75
N ASP A 97 28.99 -10.37 1.44
CA ASP A 97 28.64 -9.25 2.33
C ASP A 97 27.35 -8.53 1.91
N CYS A 98 26.59 -9.09 0.96
CA CYS A 98 25.39 -8.43 0.48
C CYS A 98 24.15 -8.86 1.28
N GLU A 99 23.58 -7.92 2.02
CA GLU A 99 22.29 -8.13 2.71
C GLU A 99 21.07 -8.12 1.77
N SER A 100 21.27 -7.91 0.46
CA SER A 100 20.17 -7.98 -0.52
C SER A 100 19.78 -9.42 -0.77
N ARG A 101 18.49 -9.68 -0.87
CA ARG A 101 18.00 -10.93 -1.47
C ARG A 101 18.23 -10.90 -2.98
N GLY A 102 18.46 -12.08 -3.55
CA GLY A 102 18.48 -12.27 -5.00
C GLY A 102 17.06 -12.16 -5.59
N TRP A 103 16.99 -11.84 -6.86
CA TRP A 103 15.76 -11.84 -7.66
C TRP A 103 16.01 -12.56 -8.98
N ASP A 104 15.03 -13.31 -9.45
CA ASP A 104 15.03 -13.94 -10.77
C ASP A 104 14.21 -13.13 -11.77
N ALA A 105 14.64 -13.14 -13.03
CA ALA A 105 13.88 -12.55 -14.12
C ALA A 105 12.78 -13.51 -14.58
N PRO A 106 11.66 -13.01 -15.14
CA PRO A 106 10.63 -13.88 -15.69
C PRO A 106 11.18 -14.85 -16.73
N GLY A 107 10.86 -16.13 -16.58
CA GLY A 107 11.37 -17.22 -17.41
C GLY A 107 12.82 -17.65 -17.11
N ALA A 108 13.44 -17.16 -16.04
CA ALA A 108 14.79 -17.53 -15.62
C ALA A 108 14.83 -18.09 -14.19
N ARG A 109 15.88 -18.86 -13.88
CA ARG A 109 16.16 -19.38 -12.52
C ARG A 109 17.42 -18.78 -11.91
N THR A 110 18.20 -18.08 -12.73
CA THR A 110 19.40 -17.36 -12.33
C THR A 110 19.06 -16.19 -11.42
N LEU A 111 19.69 -16.12 -10.24
CA LEU A 111 19.48 -15.04 -9.26
C LEU A 111 20.40 -13.83 -9.53
N HIS A 112 19.80 -12.64 -9.52
CA HIS A 112 20.42 -11.34 -9.73
C HIS A 112 20.37 -10.49 -8.47
N CYS A 113 21.28 -9.52 -8.35
CA CYS A 113 21.33 -8.60 -7.21
C CYS A 113 20.80 -7.21 -7.60
N HIS A 114 19.83 -6.68 -6.85
CA HIS A 114 19.28 -5.32 -7.05
C HIS A 114 20.31 -4.20 -6.85
N LYS A 115 21.47 -4.50 -6.25
CA LYS A 115 22.57 -3.54 -6.10
C LYS A 115 23.50 -3.54 -7.32
N CYS A 116 23.62 -4.67 -8.03
CA CYS A 116 24.58 -4.83 -9.12
C CYS A 116 24.00 -4.47 -10.49
N GLY A 117 22.74 -4.84 -10.74
CA GLY A 117 22.10 -4.65 -12.05
C GLY A 117 20.82 -3.82 -11.98
N PRO A 118 20.49 -3.08 -13.05
CA PRO A 118 19.20 -2.44 -13.20
C PRO A 118 18.07 -3.48 -13.28
N PRO A 119 16.80 -3.08 -13.04
CA PRO A 119 15.66 -3.94 -13.28
C PRO A 119 15.57 -4.35 -14.75
N VAL A 120 14.91 -5.47 -15.02
CA VAL A 120 14.64 -5.91 -16.40
C VAL A 120 13.84 -4.84 -17.16
N PRO A 121 14.13 -4.62 -18.46
CA PRO A 121 13.34 -3.72 -19.26
C PRO A 121 11.90 -4.22 -19.33
N MET A 122 10.94 -3.31 -19.24
CA MET A 122 9.54 -3.65 -19.49
C MET A 122 9.31 -3.89 -20.97
N SER A 123 8.38 -4.80 -21.29
CA SER A 123 7.92 -4.99 -22.66
C SER A 123 7.40 -3.66 -23.22
N PRO A 124 7.80 -3.29 -24.45
CA PRO A 124 7.32 -2.08 -25.08
C PRO A 124 5.82 -2.24 -25.29
N LEU A 125 5.03 -1.51 -24.50
CA LEU A 125 3.61 -1.38 -24.77
C LEU A 125 3.44 -0.78 -26.17
N SER A 126 2.58 -1.40 -26.98
CA SER A 126 2.17 -0.80 -28.26
C SER A 126 1.62 0.61 -28.01
N PRO A 127 1.75 1.56 -28.96
CA PRO A 127 1.23 2.91 -28.79
C PRO A 127 -0.25 2.92 -28.35
N GLU A 128 -1.06 2.04 -28.92
CA GLU A 128 -2.48 1.86 -28.59
C GLU A 128 -2.70 1.34 -27.17
N THR A 129 -1.91 0.34 -26.75
CA THR A 129 -1.99 -0.21 -25.38
C THR A 129 -1.55 0.84 -24.36
N ARG A 130 -0.48 1.58 -24.67
CA ARG A 130 0.01 2.68 -23.83
C ARG A 130 -1.07 3.75 -23.66
N GLN A 131 -1.71 4.15 -24.75
CA GLN A 131 -2.80 5.12 -24.71
C GLN A 131 -3.96 4.61 -23.84
N ARG A 132 -4.35 3.34 -24.00
CA ARG A 132 -5.44 2.73 -23.23
C ARG A 132 -5.10 2.59 -21.74
N VAL A 133 -3.86 2.24 -21.41
CA VAL A 133 -3.37 2.22 -20.02
C VAL A 133 -3.41 3.64 -19.44
N VAL A 134 -2.95 4.66 -20.17
CA VAL A 134 -3.03 6.06 -19.73
C VAL A 134 -4.47 6.49 -19.52
N GLU A 135 -5.41 6.12 -20.39
CA GLU A 135 -6.84 6.42 -20.24
C GLU A 135 -7.45 5.75 -19.01
N ILE A 136 -7.18 4.45 -18.81
CA ILE A 136 -7.65 3.70 -17.64
C ILE A 136 -7.07 4.30 -16.37
N LEU A 137 -5.75 4.51 -16.30
CA LEU A 137 -5.09 5.06 -15.13
C LEU A 137 -5.52 6.50 -14.86
N SER A 138 -5.63 7.34 -15.88
CA SER A 138 -6.10 8.72 -15.70
C SER A 138 -7.56 8.79 -15.28
N THR A 139 -8.40 7.81 -15.62
CA THR A 139 -9.80 7.77 -15.18
C THR A 139 -9.93 7.15 -13.78
N ALA A 140 -9.24 6.04 -13.52
CA ALA A 140 -9.29 5.32 -12.24
C ALA A 140 -8.53 6.04 -11.11
N LEU A 141 -7.48 6.80 -11.44
CA LEU A 141 -6.67 7.55 -10.47
C LEU A 141 -7.07 9.03 -10.36
N LYS A 142 -7.98 9.53 -11.22
CA LYS A 142 -8.60 10.85 -11.03
C LYS A 142 -9.54 10.76 -9.83
N ARG A 143 -8.95 10.93 -8.65
CA ARG A 143 -9.70 11.20 -7.43
C ARG A 143 -10.05 12.67 -7.38
N ASP A 144 -11.24 12.96 -6.87
CA ASP A 144 -11.63 14.33 -6.60
C ASP A 144 -10.64 14.88 -5.54
N PRO A 145 -9.93 15.99 -5.78
CA PRO A 145 -9.03 16.57 -4.80
C PRO A 145 -9.69 16.83 -3.44
N SER A 146 -11.01 17.06 -3.42
CA SER A 146 -11.79 17.21 -2.19
C SER A 146 -11.96 15.92 -1.39
N GLU A 147 -11.58 14.75 -1.90
CA GLU A 147 -11.55 13.48 -1.17
C GLU A 147 -10.21 13.22 -0.48
N LEU A 148 -9.17 13.97 -0.83
CA LEU A 148 -7.84 13.84 -0.26
C LEU A 148 -7.71 14.64 1.03
N ASP A 149 -6.83 14.18 1.91
CA ASP A 149 -6.37 14.91 3.07
C ASP A 149 -5.13 15.73 2.73
N SER A 150 -5.13 16.98 3.17
CA SER A 150 -3.96 17.84 3.13
C SER A 150 -3.07 17.57 4.33
N TRP A 151 -1.77 17.51 4.09
CA TRP A 151 -0.74 17.28 5.09
C TRP A 151 0.31 18.36 4.99
N GLU A 152 0.72 18.86 6.14
CA GLU A 152 1.90 19.70 6.29
C GLU A 152 3.06 18.81 6.75
N LEU A 153 4.14 18.77 5.97
CA LEU A 153 5.31 17.95 6.23
C LEU A 153 6.51 18.83 6.48
N THR A 154 7.17 18.68 7.64
CA THR A 154 8.45 19.33 7.90
C THR A 154 9.58 18.37 7.56
N LEU A 155 10.52 18.83 6.74
CA LEU A 155 11.61 18.02 6.20
C LEU A 155 12.90 18.14 7.04
N THR A 156 13.89 17.30 6.76
CA THR A 156 15.22 17.33 7.42
C THR A 156 15.98 18.64 7.23
N CYS A 157 15.67 19.40 6.18
CA CYS A 157 16.17 20.75 5.93
C CYS A 157 15.34 21.86 6.60
N ASP A 158 14.38 21.50 7.45
CA ASP A 158 13.46 22.40 8.16
C ASP A 158 12.48 23.19 7.26
N HIS A 159 12.50 22.98 5.93
CA HIS A 159 11.43 23.45 5.04
C HIS A 159 10.15 22.65 5.25
N THR A 160 9.04 23.34 5.04
CA THR A 160 7.70 22.76 5.16
C THR A 160 7.05 22.68 3.77
N ILE A 161 6.47 21.53 3.46
CA ILE A 161 5.74 21.31 2.21
C ILE A 161 4.32 20.83 2.48
N GLU A 162 3.41 21.15 1.57
CA GLU A 162 2.06 20.60 1.57
C GLU A 162 1.93 19.42 0.61
N ARG A 163 1.28 18.34 1.08
CA ARG A 163 0.99 17.15 0.29
C ARG A 163 -0.44 16.70 0.49
N SER A 164 -1.10 16.32 -0.60
CA SER A 164 -2.42 15.70 -0.56
C SER A 164 -2.28 14.19 -0.65
N ALA A 165 -2.90 13.45 0.27
CA ALA A 165 -2.86 11.99 0.29
C ALA A 165 -4.23 11.40 0.62
N ASP A 166 -4.39 10.10 0.34
CA ASP A 166 -5.60 9.37 0.71
C ASP A 166 -5.83 9.41 2.24
N PRO A 167 -7.08 9.46 2.74
CA PRO A 167 -7.36 9.45 4.18
C PRO A 167 -6.81 8.23 4.93
N SER A 168 -6.63 7.10 4.24
CA SER A 168 -6.01 5.88 4.77
C SER A 168 -4.48 5.93 4.79
N TYR A 169 -3.88 6.87 4.07
CA TYR A 169 -2.44 7.05 4.02
C TYR A 169 -1.96 7.90 5.20
N SER A 170 -0.87 7.47 5.82
CA SER A 170 -0.16 8.25 6.84
C SER A 170 1.27 8.45 6.40
N PHE A 171 1.73 9.69 6.38
CA PHE A 171 3.14 9.96 6.24
C PHE A 171 3.88 9.45 7.48
N SER A 172 5.02 8.81 7.27
CA SER A 172 5.87 8.27 8.33
C SER A 172 7.23 8.98 8.31
N SER A 173 7.98 8.90 9.42
CA SER A 173 9.36 9.41 9.46
C SER A 173 10.32 8.67 8.53
N CYS A 174 9.88 7.56 7.92
CA CYS A 174 10.61 6.81 6.91
C CYS A 174 10.37 7.32 5.49
N SER A 175 9.46 8.28 5.30
CA SER A 175 9.14 8.85 4.00
C SER A 175 10.16 9.91 3.59
N VAL A 176 10.40 10.04 2.27
CA VAL A 176 11.30 11.04 1.69
C VAL A 176 10.55 11.76 0.57
N GLU A 177 10.57 13.09 0.59
CA GLU A 177 9.84 13.95 -0.34
C GLU A 177 10.78 14.91 -1.06
N PRO A 178 10.47 15.31 -2.31
CA PRO A 178 11.22 16.36 -2.97
C PRO A 178 10.94 17.70 -2.29
N CYS A 179 12.01 18.44 -1.99
CA CYS A 179 11.94 19.80 -1.47
C CYS A 179 12.20 20.79 -2.61
N ASP A 180 11.22 21.64 -2.91
CA ASP A 180 11.32 22.62 -4.00
C ASP A 180 12.37 23.70 -3.73
N GLU A 181 12.67 24.00 -2.47
CA GLU A 181 13.71 24.98 -2.11
C GLU A 181 15.12 24.40 -2.23
N CYS A 182 15.31 23.13 -1.82
CA CYS A 182 16.62 22.48 -1.91
C CYS A 182 16.88 21.81 -3.26
N GLN A 183 15.84 21.58 -4.07
CA GLN A 183 15.89 20.78 -5.31
C GLN A 183 16.46 19.36 -5.09
N GLU A 184 16.24 18.82 -3.90
CA GLU A 184 16.70 17.50 -3.47
C GLU A 184 15.61 16.77 -2.69
N TYR A 185 15.73 15.44 -2.62
CA TYR A 185 14.91 14.61 -1.74
C TYR A 185 15.35 14.81 -0.28
N ARG A 186 14.39 15.05 0.62
CA ARG A 186 14.61 15.28 2.05
C ARG A 186 13.70 14.37 2.87
N GLY A 187 14.21 13.84 3.98
CA GLY A 187 13.43 12.98 4.86
C GLY A 187 12.33 13.75 5.58
N VAL A 188 11.19 13.12 5.84
CA VAL A 188 10.08 13.72 6.60
C VAL A 188 10.33 13.56 8.09
N VAL A 189 10.41 14.67 8.84
CA VAL A 189 10.67 14.70 10.29
C VAL A 189 9.36 14.71 11.07
N THR A 190 8.40 15.52 10.63
CA THR A 190 7.05 15.59 11.18
C THR A 190 6.03 15.64 10.05
N ALA A 191 4.85 15.08 10.32
CA ALA A 191 3.72 15.12 9.42
C ALA A 191 2.48 15.47 10.23
N ILE A 192 1.81 16.56 9.84
CA ILE A 192 0.62 17.06 10.49
C ILE A 192 -0.50 17.02 9.46
N ARG A 193 -1.55 16.25 9.75
CA ARG A 193 -2.76 16.25 8.92
C ARG A 193 -3.51 17.55 9.17
N LEU A 194 -3.67 18.34 8.12
CA LEU A 194 -4.43 19.58 8.17
C LEU A 194 -5.94 19.26 8.25
N PRO A 195 -6.74 20.13 8.86
CA PRO A 195 -8.19 19.96 8.86
C PRO A 195 -8.73 19.91 7.43
N PRO A 196 -9.83 19.17 7.18
CA PRO A 196 -10.45 19.12 5.87
C PRO A 196 -10.80 20.54 5.40
N ASP A 197 -10.60 20.81 4.12
CA ASP A 197 -10.98 22.09 3.56
C ASP A 197 -12.50 22.33 3.72
N SER A 198 -12.92 23.59 3.61
CA SER A 198 -14.34 23.95 3.81
C SER A 198 -15.30 23.29 2.81
N ALA A 199 -14.83 22.92 1.62
CA ALA A 199 -15.65 22.26 0.60
C ALA A 199 -15.86 20.77 0.91
N ARG A 200 -14.81 20.06 1.33
CA ARG A 200 -14.85 18.69 1.83
C ARG A 200 -15.70 18.59 3.08
N HIS A 201 -15.54 19.52 4.03
CA HIS A 201 -16.36 19.55 5.24
C HIS A 201 -17.85 19.68 4.90
N ARG A 202 -18.21 20.55 3.94
CA ARG A 202 -19.60 20.68 3.46
C ARG A 202 -20.13 19.39 2.83
N ARG A 203 -19.37 18.75 1.95
CA ARG A 203 -19.78 17.50 1.29
C ARG A 203 -19.94 16.35 2.27
N GLU A 204 -19.00 16.20 3.20
CA GLU A 204 -19.07 15.15 4.21
C GLU A 204 -20.25 15.38 5.16
N THR A 205 -20.51 16.63 5.52
CA THR A 205 -21.70 17.00 6.29
C THR A 205 -22.98 16.63 5.53
N GLN A 206 -23.04 16.90 4.22
CA GLN A 206 -24.18 16.52 3.37
C GLN A 206 -24.35 14.99 3.32
N ARG A 207 -23.26 14.25 3.08
CA ARG A 207 -23.27 12.78 3.04
C ARG A 207 -23.79 12.18 4.35
N LEU A 208 -23.22 12.60 5.49
CA LEU A 208 -23.64 12.14 6.81
C LEU A 208 -25.10 12.51 7.12
N THR A 209 -25.53 13.70 6.69
CA THR A 209 -26.94 14.12 6.86
C THR A 209 -27.87 13.19 6.08
N SER A 210 -27.56 12.89 4.82
CA SER A 210 -28.34 11.96 4.01
C SER A 210 -28.34 10.54 4.59
N GLU A 211 -27.19 10.04 5.08
CA GLU A 211 -27.11 8.73 5.74
C GLU A 211 -27.96 8.67 7.01
N ILE A 212 -27.95 9.73 7.81
CA ILE A 212 -28.80 9.85 9.01
C ILE A 212 -30.29 9.83 8.63
N GLU A 213 -30.68 10.55 7.58
CA GLU A 213 -32.07 10.56 7.10
C GLU A 213 -32.53 9.17 6.63
N ILE A 214 -31.68 8.46 5.88
CA ILE A 214 -31.93 7.08 5.46
C ILE A 214 -32.09 6.17 6.69
N ALA A 215 -31.15 6.25 7.63
CA ALA A 215 -31.18 5.43 8.85
C ALA A 215 -32.42 5.71 9.72
N ARG A 216 -32.86 6.98 9.80
CA ARG A 216 -34.10 7.37 10.50
C ARG A 216 -35.33 6.78 9.82
N ALA A 217 -35.42 6.86 8.49
CA ALA A 217 -36.52 6.27 7.74
C ALA A 217 -36.57 4.74 7.92
N ASP A 218 -35.41 4.08 7.94
CA ASP A 218 -35.31 2.64 8.23
C ASP A 218 -35.80 2.28 9.64
N LEU A 219 -35.37 3.03 10.64
CA LEU A 219 -35.83 2.85 12.01
C LEU A 219 -37.35 2.99 12.10
N GLU A 220 -37.93 4.00 11.47
CA GLU A 220 -39.38 4.21 11.43
C GLU A 220 -40.11 3.03 10.78
N ARG A 221 -39.58 2.49 9.68
CA ARG A 221 -40.13 1.29 9.02
C ARG A 221 -40.13 0.08 9.95
N VAL A 222 -39.03 -0.14 10.68
CA VAL A 222 -38.91 -1.25 11.64
C VAL A 222 -39.89 -1.06 12.80
N GLN A 223 -40.01 0.15 13.35
CA GLN A 223 -40.95 0.46 14.42
C GLN A 223 -42.41 0.21 13.99
N LYS A 224 -42.78 0.64 12.78
CA LYS A 224 -44.13 0.37 12.23
C LYS A 224 -44.41 -1.12 12.09
N ARG A 225 -43.44 -1.92 11.64
CA ARG A 225 -43.55 -3.38 11.55
C ARG A 225 -43.68 -4.02 12.92
N ALA A 226 -42.88 -3.59 13.90
CA ALA A 226 -42.95 -4.07 15.28
C ALA A 226 -44.33 -3.77 15.90
N ALA A 227 -44.86 -2.55 15.71
CA ALA A 227 -46.19 -2.19 16.19
C ALA A 227 -47.30 -3.03 15.54
N ALA A 228 -47.20 -3.33 14.23
CA ALA A 228 -48.14 -4.20 13.55
C ALA A 228 -48.08 -5.65 14.07
N ALA A 229 -46.88 -6.18 14.31
CA ALA A 229 -46.68 -7.49 14.91
C ALA A 229 -47.25 -7.54 16.34
N GLY A 230 -47.03 -6.51 17.14
CA GLY A 230 -47.60 -6.38 18.49
C GLY A 230 -49.13 -6.39 18.49
N ARG A 231 -49.77 -5.67 17.55
CA ARG A 231 -51.24 -5.73 17.38
C ARG A 231 -51.74 -7.12 17.01
N LYS A 232 -51.00 -7.84 16.15
CA LYS A 232 -51.35 -9.22 15.78
C LYS A 232 -51.22 -10.17 16.97
N LEU A 233 -50.17 -10.03 17.77
CA LEU A 233 -49.95 -10.83 18.97
C LEU A 233 -51.08 -10.62 19.99
N ALA A 234 -51.42 -9.36 20.30
CA ALA A 234 -52.53 -9.05 21.21
C ALA A 234 -53.87 -9.60 20.71
N ARG A 235 -54.11 -9.59 19.39
CA ARG A 235 -55.30 -10.21 18.79
C ARG A 235 -55.32 -11.73 19.01
N LEU A 236 -54.21 -12.41 18.74
CA LEU A 236 -54.10 -13.87 18.92
C LEU A 236 -54.22 -14.27 20.40
N GLU A 237 -53.67 -13.47 21.32
CA GLU A 237 -53.83 -13.69 22.76
C GLU A 237 -55.30 -13.58 23.19
N ASN A 238 -56.03 -12.59 22.66
CA ASN A 238 -57.47 -12.48 22.93
C ASN A 238 -58.26 -13.65 22.32
N GLU A 239 -57.97 -14.03 21.07
CA GLU A 239 -58.60 -15.21 20.44
C GLU A 239 -58.32 -16.49 21.26
N LEU A 240 -57.11 -16.65 21.81
CA LEU A 240 -56.76 -17.78 22.68
C LEU A 240 -57.52 -17.74 24.01
N LEU A 241 -57.69 -16.56 24.62
CA LEU A 241 -58.48 -16.39 25.85
C LEU A 241 -59.97 -16.72 25.63
N GLU A 242 -60.51 -16.36 24.46
CA GLU A 242 -61.92 -16.62 24.11
C GLU A 242 -62.22 -18.11 23.84
N LEU A 243 -61.23 -18.89 23.39
CA LEU A 243 -61.39 -20.34 23.18
C LEU A 243 -61.56 -21.13 24.49
N GLY A 244 -61.28 -20.51 25.64
CA GLY A 244 -61.40 -21.14 26.95
C GLY A 244 -60.36 -22.25 27.20
N PRO A 245 -60.18 -22.70 28.45
CA PRO A 245 -59.31 -23.84 28.73
C PRO A 245 -59.84 -25.08 28.00
N GLU A 246 -58.93 -25.89 27.43
CA GLU A 246 -59.30 -27.18 26.85
C GLU A 246 -60.20 -27.93 27.83
N PRO A 247 -61.33 -28.49 27.37
CA PRO A 247 -62.14 -29.33 28.23
C PRO A 247 -61.22 -30.42 28.76
N CYS A 248 -61.01 -30.42 30.08
CA CYS A 248 -60.28 -31.48 30.76
C CYS A 248 -60.91 -32.79 30.30
N ASP A 249 -60.17 -33.59 29.53
CA ASP A 249 -60.56 -34.96 29.21
C ASP A 249 -60.41 -35.80 30.49
N SER A 250 -61.30 -35.56 31.43
CA SER A 250 -61.58 -36.43 32.55
C SER A 250 -62.34 -37.63 32.01
N SER A 251 -61.61 -38.49 31.30
CA SER A 251 -61.66 -39.96 31.33
C SER A 251 -62.99 -40.62 31.72
N ARG A 252 -63.33 -41.64 30.92
CA ARG A 252 -64.01 -42.91 31.32
C ARG A 252 -65.52 -42.90 31.53
#